data_AF-A0A3D3XAB3-F1
#
_entry.id   AF-A0A3D3XAB3-F1
#
_cell.length_a   1.000
_cell.length_b   1.000
_cell.length_c   1.000
_cell.angle_alpha   90.00
_cell.angle_beta   90.00
_cell.angle_gamma   90.00
#
_symmetry.space_group_name_H-M   'P 1'
#
loop_
_entity.id
_entity.type
_entity.pdbx_description
1 polymer ?
#
loop_
_entity_poly.entity_id
_entity_poly.type
_entity_poly.pdbx_seq_one_letter_code
_entity_poly.pdbx_strand_id
1 'polypeptide(L)'
;KLSGFSDIQEKGPFKLWKHVHRFHDLENGKTEIDDNIEAEFKPGLKGMPGRLIWMGLHMLFYFRHWKTRKMLARFYPNGAYAIQYETR
;
A
#
# COMPACT_ATOMS: atom_id res chain seq x y z
N LYS A 1 -16.36 -13.25 -3.36
CA LYS A 1 -15.11 -12.73 -3.97
C LYS A 1 -14.30 -12.13 -2.82
N LEU A 2 -13.04 -12.53 -2.61
CA LEU A 2 -12.19 -11.88 -1.60
C LEU A 2 -11.92 -10.44 -2.07
N SER A 3 -12.40 -9.45 -1.32
CA SER A 3 -12.25 -8.02 -1.59
C SER A 3 -10.96 -7.45 -1.00
N GLY A 4 -9.94 -8.29 -0.76
CA GLY A 4 -8.74 -7.87 -0.05
C GLY A 4 -7.83 -9.04 0.35
N PHE A 5 -6.64 -8.68 0.84
CA PHE A 5 -5.68 -9.59 1.47
C PHE A 5 -4.86 -8.85 2.52
N SER A 6 -4.05 -9.56 3.29
CA SER A 6 -3.17 -8.94 4.29
C SER A 6 -1.79 -9.58 4.27
N ASP A 7 -0.76 -8.75 4.28
CA ASP A 7 0.63 -9.15 4.40
C ASP A 7 1.10 -8.94 5.84
N ILE A 8 1.60 -10.00 6.46
CA ILE A 8 2.14 -9.97 7.82
C ILE A 8 3.63 -10.32 7.76
N GLN A 9 4.46 -9.54 8.43
CA GLN A 9 5.89 -9.80 8.49
C GLN A 9 6.21 -10.78 9.64
N GLU A 10 6.66 -11.99 9.31
CA GLU A 10 7.13 -12.95 10.33
C GLU A 10 8.50 -12.56 10.92
N LYS A 11 9.43 -12.12 10.06
CA LYS A 11 10.78 -11.68 10.46
C LYS A 11 11.22 -10.50 9.58
N GLY A 12 11.75 -9.45 10.20
CA GLY A 12 12.22 -8.29 9.45
C GLY A 12 12.56 -7.07 10.31
N PRO A 13 12.67 -5.88 9.71
CA PRO A 13 13.13 -4.65 10.38
C PRO A 13 12.12 -4.09 11.38
N PHE A 14 10.83 -4.35 11.21
CA PHE A 14 9.78 -3.95 12.14
C PHE A 14 9.63 -4.95 13.28
N LYS A 15 9.15 -4.49 14.43
CA LYS A 15 8.72 -5.36 15.54
C LYS A 15 7.39 -6.02 15.20
N LEU A 16 6.48 -5.25 14.62
CA LEU A 16 5.22 -5.69 14.04
C LEU A 16 5.03 -4.97 12.72
N TRP A 17 4.57 -5.70 11.72
CA TRP A 17 4.14 -5.12 10.45
C TRP A 17 2.97 -5.93 9.92
N LYS A 18 1.87 -5.24 9.67
CA LYS A 18 0.66 -5.78 9.06
C LYS A 18 0.16 -4.76 8.06
N HIS A 19 0.07 -5.18 6.80
CA HIS A 19 -0.44 -4.37 5.71
C HIS A 19 -1.73 -4.99 5.21
N VAL A 20 -2.82 -4.24 5.26
CA VAL A 20 -4.15 -4.70 4.86
C VAL A 20 -4.53 -4.00 3.57
N HIS A 21 -4.85 -4.80 2.56
CA HIS A 21 -5.30 -4.35 1.25
C HIS A 21 -6.79 -4.59 1.12
N ARG A 22 -7.55 -3.56 0.76
CA ARG A 22 -8.98 -3.66 0.44
C ARG A 22 -9.24 -3.10 -0.95
N PHE A 23 -10.09 -3.79 -1.69
CA PHE A 23 -10.52 -3.43 -3.04
C PHE A 23 -12.01 -3.14 -3.01
N HIS A 24 -12.36 -1.90 -3.33
CA HIS A 24 -13.73 -1.44 -3.44
C HIS A 24 -14.06 -1.27 -4.92
N ASP A 25 -15.00 -2.08 -5.41
CA ASP A 25 -15.55 -1.90 -6.74
C ASP A 25 -16.39 -0.62 -6.74
N LEU A 26 -16.02 0.34 -7.59
CA LEU A 26 -16.73 1.59 -7.80
C LEU A 26 -17.49 1.57 -9.13
N GLU A 27 -18.38 2.54 -9.32
CA GLU A 27 -19.09 2.71 -10.58
C GLU A 27 -18.15 3.00 -11.77
N ASN A 28 -18.63 2.75 -12.99
CA ASN A 28 -17.92 3.03 -14.24
C ASN A 28 -16.61 2.26 -14.43
N GLY A 29 -16.56 1.01 -13.92
CA GLY A 29 -15.40 0.13 -14.06
C GLY A 29 -14.17 0.64 -13.31
N LYS A 30 -14.38 1.43 -12.26
CA LYS A 30 -13.32 1.93 -11.39
C LYS A 30 -13.17 0.99 -10.20
N THR A 31 -11.97 0.91 -9.66
CA THR A 31 -11.69 0.20 -8.41
C THR A 31 -10.89 1.14 -7.53
N GLU A 32 -11.35 1.35 -6.31
CA GLU A 32 -10.59 2.00 -5.25
C GLU A 32 -9.79 0.94 -4.49
N ILE A 33 -8.54 1.29 -4.17
CA ILE A 33 -7.65 0.47 -3.37
C ILE A 33 -7.41 1.23 -2.07
N ASP A 34 -7.83 0.65 -0.96
CA ASP A 34 -7.58 1.14 0.40
C ASP A 34 -6.49 0.28 1.06
N ASP A 35 -5.34 0.91 1.31
CA ASP A 35 -4.15 0.30 1.89
C ASP A 35 -3.91 0.84 3.30
N ASN A 36 -4.00 -0.03 4.32
CA ASN A 36 -3.78 0.34 5.72
C ASN A 36 -2.58 -0.41 6.32
N ILE A 37 -1.63 0.32 6.89
CA ILE A 37 -0.40 -0.26 7.47
C ILE A 37 -0.38 -0.04 8.98
N GLU A 38 -0.40 -1.14 9.72
CA GLU A 38 -0.12 -1.17 11.15
C GLU A 38 1.36 -1.55 11.35
N ALA A 39 2.16 -0.70 12.00
CA ALA A 39 3.57 -0.99 12.24
C ALA A 39 4.04 -0.58 13.64
N GLU A 40 4.89 -1.41 14.23
CA GLU A 40 5.65 -1.08 15.44
C GLU A 40 7.15 -1.14 15.18
N PHE A 41 7.88 -0.15 15.69
CA PHE A 41 9.34 -0.14 15.61
C PHE A 41 9.98 -0.94 16.74
N LYS A 42 11.09 -1.60 16.43
CA LYS A 42 11.95 -2.17 17.48
C LYS A 42 12.54 -1.04 18.34
N PRO A 43 12.77 -1.27 19.64
CA PRO A 43 13.37 -0.27 20.50
C PRO A 43 14.85 -0.02 20.16
N GLY A 44 15.32 1.19 20.46
CA GLY A 44 16.72 1.60 20.29
C GLY A 44 17.21 1.56 18.84
N LEU A 45 18.53 1.40 18.67
CA LEU A 45 19.18 1.42 17.36
C LEU A 45 18.72 0.29 16.42
N LYS A 46 18.23 -0.83 16.98
CA LYS A 46 17.66 -1.94 16.20
C LYS A 46 16.41 -1.53 15.40
N GLY A 47 15.74 -0.44 15.78
CA GLY A 47 14.59 0.12 15.06
C GLY A 47 14.95 1.07 13.93
N MET A 48 16.21 1.50 13.80
CA MET A 48 16.62 2.47 12.78
C MET A 48 16.32 2.02 11.35
N PRO A 49 16.57 0.75 10.94
CA PRO A 49 16.23 0.31 9.60
C PRO A 49 14.72 0.43 9.30
N GLY A 50 13.86 0.05 10.26
CA GLY A 50 12.41 0.16 10.10
C GLY A 50 11.96 1.62 9.95
N ARG A 51 12.56 2.55 10.70
CA ARG A 51 12.26 3.99 10.61
C ARG A 51 12.70 4.58 9.26
N LEU A 52 13.87 4.20 8.75
CA LEU A 52 14.34 4.62 7.42
C LEU A 52 13.41 4.13 6.33
N ILE A 53 12.97 2.86 6.40
CA ILE A 53 11.98 2.31 5.48
C ILE A 53 10.66 3.09 5.57
N TRP A 54 10.16 3.33 6.79
CA TRP A 54 8.92 4.06 7.02
C TRP A 54 8.90 5.43 6.35
N MET A 55 9.99 6.20 6.47
CA MET A 55 10.11 7.51 5.81
C MET A 55 10.05 7.42 4.28
N GLY A 56 10.51 6.31 3.69
CA GLY A 56 10.48 6.08 2.25
C GLY A 56 9.15 5.55 1.72
N LEU A 57 8.23 5.10 2.58
CA LEU A 57 7.00 4.42 2.15
C LEU A 57 6.11 5.31 1.29
N HIS A 58 5.90 6.57 1.66
CA HIS A 58 5.05 7.48 0.89
C HIS A 58 5.55 7.63 -0.57
N MET A 59 6.86 7.76 -0.75
CA MET A 59 7.46 7.83 -2.09
C MET A 59 7.33 6.52 -2.86
N LEU A 60 7.56 5.39 -2.18
CA LEU A 60 7.40 4.06 -2.77
C LEU A 60 5.95 3.83 -3.24
N PHE A 61 4.98 4.14 -2.39
CA PHE A 61 3.56 4.02 -2.73
C PHE A 61 3.21 4.95 -3.88
N TYR A 62 3.56 6.23 -3.83
CA TYR A 62 3.32 7.16 -4.92
C TYR A 62 3.84 6.63 -6.28
N PHE A 63 5.08 6.13 -6.30
CA PHE A 63 5.66 5.54 -7.49
C PHE A 63 4.87 4.31 -7.97
N ARG A 64 4.55 3.38 -7.06
CA ARG A 64 3.76 2.17 -7.38
C ARG A 64 2.41 2.54 -7.96
N HIS A 65 1.73 3.53 -7.41
CA HIS A 65 0.44 4.01 -7.90
C HIS A 65 0.56 4.56 -9.32
N TRP A 66 1.51 5.46 -9.54
CA TRP A 66 1.78 6.01 -10.87
C TRP A 66 2.09 4.92 -11.90
N LYS A 67 2.97 3.97 -11.54
CA LYS A 67 3.40 2.90 -12.44
C LYS A 67 2.25 1.94 -12.75
N THR A 68 1.47 1.54 -11.75
CA THR A 68 0.30 0.67 -11.92
C THR A 68 -0.74 1.34 -12.83
N ARG A 69 -1.06 2.62 -12.61
CA ARG A 69 -1.97 3.37 -13.50
C ARG A 69 -1.46 3.43 -14.93
N LYS A 70 -0.17 3.74 -15.12
CA LYS A 70 0.45 3.78 -16.44
C LYS A 70 0.39 2.41 -17.15
N MET A 71 0.59 1.32 -16.40
CA MET A 71 0.51 -0.03 -16.95
C MET A 71 -0.94 -0.43 -17.27
N LEU A 72 -1.90 -0.14 -16.39
CA LEU A 72 -3.30 -0.44 -16.62
C LEU A 72 -3.89 0.39 -17.76
N ALA A 73 -3.50 1.66 -17.92
CA ALA A 73 -3.95 2.50 -19.03
C ALA A 73 -3.59 1.90 -20.41
N ARG A 74 -2.55 1.05 -20.50
CA ARG A 74 -2.23 0.31 -21.72
C ARG A 74 -3.29 -0.75 -22.08
N PHE A 75 -3.93 -1.35 -21.07
CA PHE A 75 -4.91 -2.41 -21.25
C PHE A 75 -6.36 -1.89 -21.15
N TYR A 76 -6.58 -0.82 -20.39
CA TYR A 76 -7.87 -0.20 -20.10
C TYR A 76 -7.79 1.32 -20.31
N PRO A 77 -7.74 1.78 -21.57
CA PRO A 77 -7.53 3.20 -21.91
C PRO A 77 -8.65 4.14 -21.41
N ASN A 78 -9.85 3.61 -21.16
CA ASN A 78 -11.02 4.35 -20.66
C ASN A 78 -11.29 4.13 -19.16
N GLY A 79 -10.47 3.34 -18.47
CA GLY A 79 -10.62 3.13 -17.02
C GLY A 79 -10.18 4.38 -16.26
N ALA A 80 -11.07 4.97 -15.46
CA ALA A 80 -10.69 6.09 -14.59
C ALA A 80 -10.18 5.56 -13.25
N TYR A 81 -8.95 5.93 -12.89
CA TYR A 81 -8.29 5.42 -11.70
C TYR A 81 -8.39 6.47 -10.57
N ALA A 82 -9.13 6.17 -9.51
CA ALA A 82 -9.17 6.97 -8.28
C ALA A 82 -8.44 6.20 -7.17
N ILE A 83 -7.56 6.89 -6.43
CA ILE A 83 -6.91 6.29 -5.27
C ILE A 83 -6.91 7.34 -4.15
N GLN A 84 -7.52 6.99 -3.01
CA GLN A 84 -7.44 7.74 -1.77
C GLN A 84 -6.39 7.09 -0.89
N TYR A 85 -5.47 7.89 -0.35
CA TYR A 85 -4.47 7.44 0.62
C TYR A 85 -4.78 8.08 1.96
N GLU A 86 -5.16 7.27 2.95
CA GLU A 86 -5.26 7.70 4.34
C GLU A 86 -4.30 6.84 5.17
N THR A 87 -3.08 7.33 5.40
CA THR A 87 -2.27 6.79 6.51
C THR A 87 -2.89 7.27 7.81
N ARG A 88 -3.54 6.36 8.52
CA ARG A 88 -3.80 6.52 9.95
C ARG A 88 -2.68 5.91 10.78
#